data_AF-A0ABD5DYF5-F1
#
_entry.id   AF-A0ABD5DYF5-F1
#
_cell.length_a   1.000
_cell.length_b   1.000
_cell.length_c   1.000
_cell.angle_alpha   90.00
_cell.angle_beta   90.00
_cell.angle_gamma   90.00
#
_symmetry.space_group_name_H-M   'P 1'
#
loop_
_entity.id
_entity.type
_entity.pdbx_description
1 polymer ?
#
loop_
_entity_poly.entity_id
_entity_poly.type
_entity_poly.pdbx_seq_one_letter_code
_entity_poly.pdbx_strand_id
1 'polypeptide(L)' 'AELGIDARSLSMALARRSHRPRPMDLSVIRAQQTIADRFYALGLIAKPVPVREAVWYGEPAPDVIRPLRAVS' A
#
# COMPACT_ATOMS: atom_id res chain seq x y z
N ALA A 1 15.10 25.35 -4.60
CA ALA A 1 14.03 24.33 -4.73
C ALA A 1 14.39 23.15 -3.83
N GLU A 2 13.66 22.94 -2.74
CA GLU A 2 14.05 22.11 -1.57
C GLU A 2 14.26 20.60 -1.81
N LEU A 3 13.96 20.08 -3.00
CA LEU A 3 14.14 18.65 -3.31
C LEU A 3 15.29 18.39 -4.29
N GLY A 4 15.89 19.42 -4.89
CA GLY A 4 16.86 19.25 -5.99
C GLY A 4 16.28 18.66 -7.28
N ILE A 5 14.96 18.47 -7.35
CA ILE A 5 14.24 17.92 -8.50
C ILE A 5 13.64 19.06 -9.33
N ASP A 6 13.82 18.99 -10.65
CA ASP A 6 13.17 19.89 -11.61
C ASP A 6 11.63 19.87 -11.46
N ALA A 7 10.99 21.04 -11.53
CA ALA A 7 9.56 21.18 -11.26
C ALA A 7 8.68 20.39 -12.24
N ARG A 8 9.09 20.25 -13.50
CA ARG A 8 8.36 19.43 -14.48
C ARG A 8 8.47 17.95 -14.13
N SER A 9 9.66 17.51 -13.73
CA SER A 9 9.91 16.14 -13.29
C SER A 9 9.09 15.79 -12.05
N LEU A 10 8.99 16.71 -11.08
CA LEU A 10 8.14 16.55 -9.90
C LEU A 10 6.65 16.47 -10.29
N SER A 11 6.18 17.37 -11.15
CA SER A 11 4.79 17.36 -11.63
C SER A 11 4.42 16.04 -12.32
N MET A 12 5.29 15.52 -13.18
CA MET A 12 5.09 14.23 -13.84
C MET A 12 5.08 13.05 -12.85
N ALA A 13 5.93 13.07 -11.83
CA ALA A 13 5.94 12.03 -10.80
C ALA A 13 4.64 12.05 -9.97
N LEU A 14 4.17 13.25 -9.60
CA LEU A 14 2.91 13.42 -8.88
C LEU A 14 1.70 12.99 -9.71
N ALA A 15 1.68 13.29 -11.01
CA ALA A 15 0.60 12.87 -11.91
C ALA A 15 0.47 11.34 -12.02
N ARG A 16 1.57 10.59 -11.90
CA ARG A 16 1.55 9.11 -11.88
C ARG A 16 1.09 8.54 -10.54
N ARG A 17 1.12 9.32 -9.47
CA ARG A 17 0.75 8.87 -8.12
C ARG A 17 -0.75 9.01 -7.92
N SER A 18 -1.51 8.01 -8.36
CA SER A 18 -2.98 7.99 -8.27
C SER A 18 -3.55 7.28 -7.03
N HIS A 19 -2.70 6.64 -6.22
CA HIS A 19 -3.18 5.71 -5.18
C HIS A 19 -3.05 6.28 -3.76
N ARG A 20 -4.09 6.07 -2.95
CA ARG A 20 -4.05 6.29 -1.49
C ARG A 20 -3.87 4.95 -0.75
N PRO A 21 -3.22 4.94 0.42
CA PRO A 21 -3.20 3.76 1.28
C PRO A 21 -4.61 3.35 1.65
N ARG A 22 -4.87 2.04 1.63
CA ARG A 22 -6.13 1.42 2.05
C ARG A 22 -5.85 0.06 2.67
N PRO A 23 -6.73 -0.47 3.54
CA PRO A 23 -6.62 -1.85 4.01
C PRO A 23 -6.54 -2.85 2.84
N MET A 24 -5.74 -3.90 3.01
CA MET A 24 -5.61 -4.94 2.01
C MET A 24 -6.82 -5.86 2.05
N ASP A 25 -7.55 -5.92 0.95
CA ASP A 25 -8.62 -6.91 0.77
C ASP A 25 -8.04 -8.27 0.33
N LEU A 26 -8.89 -9.30 0.33
CA LEU A 26 -8.48 -10.66 -0.05
C LEU A 26 -7.95 -10.76 -1.48
N SER A 27 -8.37 -9.89 -2.40
CA SER A 27 -7.87 -9.90 -3.78
C SER A 27 -6.42 -9.41 -3.84
N VAL A 28 -6.11 -8.34 -3.11
CA VAL A 28 -4.75 -7.79 -2.97
C VAL A 28 -3.83 -8.82 -2.31
N ILE A 29 -4.30 -9.47 -1.23
CA ILE A 29 -3.53 -10.50 -0.51
C ILE A 29 -3.20 -11.68 -1.44
N ARG A 30 -4.18 -12.16 -2.23
CA ARG A 30 -3.95 -13.25 -3.20
C ARG A 30 -2.99 -12.87 -4.31
N ALA A 31 -3.11 -11.65 -4.85
CA ALA A 31 -2.19 -11.16 -5.87
C ALA A 31 -0.77 -11.09 -5.33
N GLN A 32 -0.60 -10.60 -4.10
CA GLN A 32 0.71 -10.54 -3.46
C GLN A 32 1.28 -11.93 -3.16
N GLN A 33 0.44 -12.90 -2.76
CA GLN A 33 0.87 -14.30 -2.62
C GLN A 33 1.40 -14.86 -3.94
N THR A 34 0.72 -14.60 -5.06
CA THR A 34 1.16 -15.04 -6.39
C THR A 34 2.55 -14.50 -6.75
N ILE A 35 2.84 -13.26 -6.36
CA ILE A 35 4.16 -12.64 -6.56
C ILE A 35 5.20 -13.34 -5.68
N ALA A 36 4.91 -13.54 -4.39
CA ALA A 36 5.82 -14.23 -3.46
C ALA A 36 6.15 -15.65 -3.93
N ASP A 37 5.16 -16.39 -4.40
CA ASP A 37 5.32 -17.75 -4.93
C ASP A 37 6.22 -17.77 -6.16
N ARG A 38 6.06 -16.81 -7.08
CA ARG A 38 6.93 -16.66 -8.25
C ARG A 38 8.36 -16.33 -7.88
N PHE A 39 8.57 -15.43 -6.91
CA PHE A 39 9.91 -15.09 -6.44
C PHE A 39 10.61 -16.30 -5.82
N TYR A 40 9.87 -17.12 -5.07
CA TYR A 40 10.41 -18.35 -4.51
C TYR A 40 10.72 -19.38 -5.60
N ALA A 41 9.80 -19.61 -6.54
CA ALA A 41 10.00 -20.55 -7.65
C ALA A 41 11.18 -20.19 -8.56
N LEU A 42 11.48 -18.89 -8.71
CA LEU A 42 12.64 -18.39 -9.45
C LEU A 42 13.94 -18.35 -8.61
N GLY A 43 13.88 -18.67 -7.31
CA GLY A 43 15.03 -18.58 -6.41
C GLY A 43 15.47 -17.15 -6.07
N LEU A 44 14.62 -16.14 -6.31
CA LEU A 44 14.89 -14.74 -5.97
C LEU A 44 14.78 -14.47 -4.46
N ILE A 45 14.07 -15.35 -3.74
CA ILE A 45 14.01 -15.38 -2.28
C ILE A 45 14.27 -16.79 -1.78
N ALA A 46 14.95 -16.88 -0.63
CA ALA A 46 15.41 -18.16 -0.10
C ALA A 46 14.32 -19.00 0.56
N LYS A 47 13.20 -18.39 0.97
CA LYS A 47 12.13 -19.06 1.70
C LYS A 47 10.76 -18.63 1.17
N PRO A 48 9.75 -19.53 1.18
CA PRO A 48 8.39 -19.14 0.86
C PRO A 48 7.85 -18.17 1.92
N VAL A 49 6.97 -17.26 1.50
CA VAL A 49 6.37 -16.24 2.37
C VAL A 49 4.85 -16.43 2.41
N PRO A 50 4.26 -16.77 3.56
CA PRO A 50 2.81 -16.82 3.72
C PRO A 50 2.25 -15.39 3.91
N VAL A 51 1.88 -14.73 2.81
CA VAL A 51 1.50 -13.31 2.81
C VAL A 51 0.33 -13.03 3.76
N ARG A 52 -0.68 -13.91 3.78
CA ARG A 52 -1.88 -13.75 4.63
C ARG A 52 -1.54 -13.64 6.12
N GLU A 53 -0.53 -14.36 6.59
CA GLU A 53 -0.10 -14.36 8.00
C GLU A 53 0.67 -13.08 8.36
N ALA A 54 1.29 -12.45 7.37
CA ALA A 54 2.02 -11.19 7.53
C ALA A 54 1.12 -9.94 7.43
N VAL A 55 -0.18 -10.09 7.11
CA VAL A 55 -1.11 -8.97 7.02
C VAL A 55 -1.52 -8.51 8.41
N TRP A 56 -1.25 -7.25 8.70
CA TRP A 56 -1.84 -6.55 9.84
C TRP A 56 -3.18 -5.93 9.44
N TYR A 57 -4.24 -6.24 10.19
CA TYR A 57 -5.59 -5.76 9.87
C TYR A 57 -5.94 -4.43 10.55
N GLY A 58 -5.25 -4.06 11.63
CA GLY A 58 -5.48 -2.84 12.40
C GLY A 58 -6.90 -2.69 12.98
N GLU A 59 -7.00 -2.02 14.13
CA GLU A 59 -8.21 -1.26 14.45
C GLU A 59 -8.10 0.09 13.72
N PRO A 60 -9.16 0.61 13.09
CA PRO A 60 -9.11 1.97 12.56
C PRO A 60 -8.75 2.93 13.70
N ALA A 61 -7.79 3.84 13.47
CA ALA A 61 -7.50 4.88 14.44
C ALA A 61 -8.80 5.61 14.81
N PRO A 62 -9.09 5.85 16.10
CA PRO A 62 -10.37 6.43 16.57
C PRO A 62 -10.71 7.78 15.94
N ASP A 63 -9.74 8.42 15.29
CA ASP A 63 -9.81 9.76 14.74
C ASP A 63 -10.30 9.79 13.28
N VAL A 64 -10.38 8.62 12.62
CA VAL A 64 -10.77 8.52 11.20
C VAL A 64 -12.30 8.40 11.03
N ILE A 65 -13.04 8.06 12.10
CA ILE A 65 -14.51 8.04 12.12
C ILE A 65 -15.04 9.25 12.92
N ARG A 66 -14.80 10.46 12.44
CA ARG A 66 -15.66 11.60 12.82
C ARG A 66 -15.91 12.55 11.64
N PRO A 67 -16.80 12.22 10.70
CA PRO A 67 -17.47 13.25 9.92
C PRO A 67 -18.70 13.75 10.71
N LEU A 68 -18.76 15.06 10.96
CA LEU A 68 -19.98 15.84 11.21
C LEU A 68 -20.98 15.30 12.25
N ARG A 69 -20.60 15.29 13.53
CA ARG A 69 -21.56 15.60 14.62
C ARG A 69 -21.10 16.85 15.36
N ALA A 70 -21.16 17.96 14.65
CA ALA A 70 -21.18 19.30 15.22
C ALA A 70 -21.92 20.18 14.22
N VAL A 71 -23.26 20.19 14.31
CA VAL A 71 -24.13 21.38 14.32
C VAL A 71 -25.50 20.88 14.75
N SER A 72 -25.86 21.11 16.01
CA SER A 72 -27.19 21.52 16.41
C SER A 72 -27.08 22.31 17.71
#